data_AF-A0A3G6IVY6-F1
#
_entry.id   AF-A0A3G6IVY6-F1
#
_cell.length_a   1.000
_cell.length_b   1.000
_cell.length_c   1.000
_cell.angle_alpha   90.00
_cell.angle_beta   90.00
_cell.angle_gamma   90.00
#
_symmetry.space_group_name_H-M   'P 1'
#
loop_
_entity.id
_entity.type
_entity.pdbx_description
1 polymer ?
#
loop_
_entity_poly.entity_id
_entity_poly.type
_entity_poly.pdbx_seq_one_letter_code
_entity_poly.pdbx_strand_id
1 'polypeptide(L)'
;MAFDATKALAVLTQLSGEAKAQLTSHTATSPHLAPGSTGRDFAAQQAALERLFHTLHQQHEHRYATLVDATKQANSQVETARSTDISNAAGFGGVQ
;
A
#
# COMPACT_ATOMS: atom_id res chain seq x y z
N MET A 1 -18.94 22.54 2.58
CA MET A 1 -18.32 21.84 3.72
C MET A 1 -16.85 22.22 3.74
N ALA A 2 -16.31 22.63 4.89
CA ALA A 2 -14.88 22.87 5.02
C ALA A 2 -14.12 21.54 4.96
N PHE A 3 -12.98 21.52 4.27
CA PHE A 3 -12.09 20.36 4.22
C PHE A 3 -11.46 20.14 5.61
N ASP A 4 -11.70 18.98 6.22
CA ASP A 4 -11.07 18.62 7.49
C ASP A 4 -9.75 17.88 7.24
N ALA A 5 -8.68 18.67 7.09
CA ALA A 5 -7.34 18.15 6.83
C ALA A 5 -6.84 17.20 7.94
N THR A 6 -7.23 17.44 9.20
CA THR A 6 -6.81 16.61 10.33
C THR A 6 -7.43 15.21 10.24
N LYS A 7 -8.73 15.15 9.96
CA LYS A 7 -9.42 13.87 9.77
C LYS A 7 -8.91 13.13 8.53
N ALA A 8 -8.64 13.85 7.44
CA ALA A 8 -8.06 13.26 6.23
C ALA A 8 -6.67 12.63 6.50
N LEU A 9 -5.78 13.33 7.20
CA LEU A 9 -4.46 12.81 7.60
C LEU A 9 -4.56 11.58 8.49
N ALA A 10 -5.49 11.57 9.45
CA ALA A 10 -5.69 10.41 10.33
C ALA A 10 -6.07 9.16 9.54
N VAL A 11 -7.03 9.29 8.61
CA VAL A 11 -7.47 8.18 7.74
C VAL A 11 -6.34 7.70 6.83
N LEU A 12 -5.61 8.62 6.18
CA LEU A 12 -4.52 8.26 5.29
C LEU A 12 -3.33 7.63 6.03
N THR A 13 -3.05 8.07 7.26
CA THR A 13 -2.03 7.46 8.13
C THR A 13 -2.41 6.03 8.48
N GLN A 14 -3.66 5.79 8.89
CA GLN A 14 -4.15 4.44 9.16
C GLN A 14 -4.05 3.54 7.92
N LEU A 15 -4.54 4.02 6.77
CA LEU A 15 -4.51 3.26 5.52
C LEU A 15 -3.06 2.93 5.08
N SER A 16 -2.12 3.86 5.27
CA SER A 16 -0.71 3.62 4.98
C SER A 16 -0.12 2.53 5.88
N GLY A 17 -0.49 2.54 7.17
CA GLY A 17 -0.10 1.50 8.13
C GLY A 17 -0.65 0.13 7.75
N GLU A 18 -1.93 0.05 7.40
CA GLU A 18 -2.59 -1.18 6.95
C GLU A 18 -1.96 -1.74 5.67
N ALA A 19 -1.73 -0.90 4.66
CA ALA A 19 -1.10 -1.31 3.40
C ALA A 19 0.33 -1.85 3.63
N LYS A 20 1.11 -1.20 4.51
CA LYS A 20 2.46 -1.66 4.87
C LYS A 20 2.43 -2.99 5.63
N ALA A 21 1.46 -3.18 6.54
CA ALA A 21 1.28 -4.43 7.27
C ALA A 21 0.88 -5.57 6.32
N GLN A 22 -0.02 -5.31 5.37
CA GLN A 22 -0.41 -6.28 4.34
C GLN A 22 0.76 -6.65 3.42
N LEU A 23 1.55 -5.69 2.96
CA LEU A 23 2.76 -5.96 2.17
C LEU A 23 3.73 -6.83 2.96
N THR A 24 4.04 -6.45 4.20
CA THR A 24 4.95 -7.21 5.08
C THR A 24 4.46 -8.64 5.26
N SER A 25 3.19 -8.81 5.60
CA SER A 25 2.57 -10.13 5.80
C SER A 25 2.60 -10.98 4.52
N HIS A 26 2.26 -10.39 3.37
CA HIS A 26 2.28 -11.07 2.07
C HIS A 26 3.68 -11.54 1.68
N THR A 27 4.69 -10.70 1.86
CA THR A 27 6.09 -11.01 1.52
C THR A 27 6.78 -11.93 2.53
N ALA A 28 6.22 -12.12 3.73
CA ALA A 28 6.79 -12.99 4.75
C ALA A 28 6.79 -14.47 4.31
N THR A 29 5.88 -14.85 3.41
CA THR A 29 5.78 -16.21 2.90
C THR A 29 5.63 -16.19 1.39
N SER A 30 6.63 -16.70 0.67
CA SER A 30 6.48 -16.98 -0.76
C SER A 30 5.79 -18.34 -0.96
N PRO A 31 4.79 -18.42 -1.86
CA PRO A 31 4.15 -19.68 -2.16
C PRO A 31 5.15 -20.61 -2.83
N HIS A 32 5.28 -21.81 -2.28
CA HIS A 32 6.11 -22.88 -2.83
C HIS A 32 5.34 -24.20 -2.71
N LEU A 33 5.41 -25.03 -3.74
CA LEU A 33 4.90 -26.39 -3.69
C LEU A 33 6.00 -27.31 -3.17
N ALA A 34 5.62 -28.29 -2.33
CA ALA A 34 6.55 -29.31 -1.89
C ALA A 34 6.99 -30.17 -3.10
N PRO A 35 8.27 -30.55 -3.22
CA PRO A 35 8.74 -31.43 -4.29
C PRO A 35 7.93 -32.73 -4.33
N GLY A 36 7.39 -33.10 -5.50
CA GLY A 36 6.63 -34.33 -5.70
C GLY A 36 5.19 -34.30 -5.19
N SER A 37 4.69 -33.14 -4.73
CA SER A 37 3.31 -32.97 -4.23
C SER A 37 2.22 -33.28 -5.27
N THR A 38 2.53 -33.20 -6.57
CA THR A 38 1.60 -33.53 -7.65
C THR A 38 1.68 -34.98 -8.13
N GLY A 39 2.60 -35.78 -7.57
CA GLY A 39 2.88 -37.14 -8.03
C GLY A 39 3.87 -37.22 -9.20
N ARG A 40 4.45 -38.42 -9.38
CA ARG A 40 5.59 -38.71 -10.28
C ARG A 40 5.36 -38.27 -11.73
N ASP A 41 4.14 -38.44 -12.25
CA ASP A 41 3.84 -38.23 -13.67
C ASP A 41 3.33 -36.81 -13.99
N PHE A 42 3.25 -35.93 -12.97
CA PHE A 42 2.67 -34.59 -13.09
C PHE A 42 3.68 -33.45 -12.89
N ALA A 43 4.97 -33.73 -13.05
CA ALA A 43 6.04 -32.74 -12.84
C ALA A 43 5.85 -31.47 -13.70
N ALA A 44 5.36 -31.61 -14.93
CA ALA A 44 5.08 -30.48 -15.81
C ALA A 44 3.96 -29.58 -15.27
N GLN A 45 2.91 -30.17 -14.69
CA GLN A 45 1.80 -29.48 -14.04
C GLN A 45 2.26 -28.81 -12.75
N GLN A 46 3.13 -29.47 -11.98
CA GLN A 46 3.73 -28.84 -10.80
C GLN A 46 4.48 -27.56 -11.17
N ALA A 47 5.36 -27.63 -12.17
CA ALA A 47 6.12 -26.47 -12.62
C ALA A 47 5.21 -25.36 -13.17
N ALA A 48 4.08 -25.71 -13.80
CA ALA A 48 3.10 -24.73 -14.27
C ALA A 48 2.39 -24.03 -13.10
N LEU A 49 1.99 -24.78 -12.06
CA LEU A 49 1.39 -24.23 -10.85
C LEU A 49 2.35 -23.34 -10.06
N GLU A 50 3.61 -23.74 -9.93
CA GLU A 50 4.65 -22.93 -9.28
C GLU A 50 4.83 -21.58 -10.00
N ARG A 51 4.89 -21.59 -11.34
CA ARG A 51 4.94 -20.35 -12.14
C ARG A 51 3.70 -19.47 -11.95
N LEU A 52 2.52 -20.08 -11.89
CA LEU A 52 1.26 -19.36 -11.67
C LEU A 52 1.25 -18.70 -10.28
N PHE A 53 1.60 -19.45 -9.23
CA PHE A 53 1.66 -18.91 -7.87
C PHE A 53 2.70 -17.82 -7.72
N HIS A 54 3.86 -17.99 -8.36
CA HIS A 54 4.89 -16.95 -8.40
C HIS A 54 4.37 -15.67 -9.07
N THR A 55 3.73 -15.80 -10.24
CA THR A 55 3.15 -14.66 -10.97
C THR A 55 2.09 -13.95 -10.13
N LEU A 56 1.20 -14.72 -9.49
CA LEU A 56 0.15 -14.18 -8.63
C LEU A 56 0.77 -13.43 -7.43
N HIS A 57 1.77 -14.05 -6.78
CA HIS A 57 2.46 -13.44 -5.66
C HIS A 57 3.09 -12.09 -6.02
N GLN A 58 3.79 -12.01 -7.15
CA GLN A 58 4.39 -10.77 -7.66
C GLN A 58 3.34 -9.69 -7.97
N GLN A 59 2.20 -10.06 -8.56
CA GLN A 59 1.13 -9.10 -8.82
C GLN A 59 0.55 -8.51 -7.54
N HIS A 60 0.37 -9.34 -6.50
CA HIS A 60 -0.10 -8.86 -5.20
C HIS A 60 0.92 -7.97 -4.51
N GLU A 61 2.20 -8.34 -4.55
CA GLU A 61 3.29 -7.50 -4.03
C GLU A 61 3.30 -6.13 -4.69
N HIS A 62 3.20 -6.07 -6.03
CA HIS A 62 3.14 -4.82 -6.78
C HIS A 62 1.91 -3.96 -6.41
N ARG A 63 0.74 -4.57 -6.22
CA ARG A 63 -0.48 -3.87 -5.79
C ARG A 63 -0.31 -3.25 -4.41
N TYR A 64 0.23 -4.00 -3.45
CA TYR A 64 0.48 -3.48 -2.11
C TYR A 64 1.52 -2.36 -2.10
N ALA A 65 2.61 -2.50 -2.85
CA ALA A 65 3.60 -1.44 -3.02
C ALA A 65 2.99 -0.16 -3.60
N THR A 66 2.14 -0.30 -4.63
CA THR A 66 1.43 0.82 -5.24
C THR A 66 0.50 1.52 -4.24
N LEU A 67 -0.23 0.76 -3.41
CA LEU A 67 -1.08 1.31 -2.35
C LEU A 67 -0.27 2.06 -1.29
N VAL A 68 0.87 1.50 -0.87
CA VAL A 68 1.79 2.16 0.06
C VAL A 68 2.29 3.49 -0.51
N ASP A 69 2.65 3.54 -1.79
CA ASP A 69 3.15 4.78 -2.39
C ASP A 69 2.04 5.81 -2.65
N ALA A 70 0.85 5.37 -3.09
CA ALA A 70 -0.30 6.25 -3.26
C ALA A 70 -0.74 6.89 -1.93
N THR A 71 -0.75 6.12 -0.83
CA THR A 71 -1.10 6.65 0.50
C THR A 71 -0.07 7.65 1.02
N LYS A 72 1.23 7.42 0.78
CA LYS A 72 2.28 8.41 1.10
C LYS A 72 2.10 9.70 0.32
N GLN A 73 1.83 9.61 -0.99
CA GLN A 73 1.60 10.77 -1.85
C GLN A 73 0.38 11.58 -1.38
N ALA A 74 -0.74 10.89 -1.09
CA ALA A 74 -1.93 11.53 -0.56
C ALA A 74 -1.65 12.22 0.80
N ASN A 75 -0.93 11.58 1.72
CA ASN A 75 -0.52 12.20 2.98
C ASN A 75 0.29 13.48 2.75
N SER A 76 1.27 13.44 1.85
CA SER A 76 2.09 14.62 1.51
C SER A 76 1.25 15.77 0.93
N GLN A 77 0.26 15.47 0.10
CA GLN A 77 -0.64 16.49 -0.47
C GLN A 77 -1.53 17.12 0.61
N VAL A 78 -2.09 16.32 1.52
CA VAL A 78 -2.93 16.85 2.61
C VAL A 78 -2.10 17.67 3.59
N GLU A 79 -0.88 17.26 3.91
CA GLU A 79 0.03 18.04 4.77
C GLU A 79 0.40 19.38 4.12
N THR A 80 0.65 19.38 2.81
CA THR A 80 0.92 20.61 2.04
C THR A 80 -0.28 21.55 2.06
N ALA A 81 -1.50 21.02 1.87
CA ALA A 81 -2.73 21.80 1.94
C ALA A 81 -2.93 22.41 3.33
N ARG A 82 -2.76 21.60 4.38
CA ARG A 82 -2.83 22.05 5.78
C ARG A 82 -1.83 23.17 6.08
N SER A 83 -0.58 23.02 5.65
CA SER A 83 0.48 24.03 5.84
C SER A 83 0.15 25.34 5.11
N THR A 84 -0.41 25.23 3.90
CA THR A 84 -0.87 26.38 3.11
C THR A 84 -2.01 27.11 3.81
N ASP A 85 -2.99 26.38 4.34
CA ASP A 85 -4.12 26.96 5.08
C ASP A 85 -3.66 27.68 6.36
N ILE A 86 -2.73 27.09 7.12
CA ILE A 86 -2.13 27.72 8.30
C ILE A 86 -1.40 29.01 7.92
N SER A 87 -0.61 28.97 6.85
CA SER A 87 0.15 30.14 6.37
C SER A 87 -0.77 31.27 5.91
N ASN A 88 -1.84 30.94 5.19
CA ASN A 88 -2.86 31.90 4.77
C ASN A 88 -3.58 32.51 5.97
N ALA A 89 -4.03 31.69 6.92
CA ALA A 89 -4.69 32.17 8.14
C ALA A 89 -3.80 33.13 8.95
N ALA A 90 -2.49 32.85 9.05
CA ALA A 90 -1.53 33.73 9.70
C ALA A 90 -1.33 35.05 8.94
N GLY A 91 -1.29 35.02 7.60
CA GLY A 91 -1.16 36.22 6.76
C GLY A 91 -2.38 37.14 6.79
N PHE A 92 -3.60 36.58 6.90
CA PHE A 92 -4.84 37.36 7.01
C PHE A 92 -5.16 37.81 8.45
N GLY A 93 -4.62 37.13 9.46
CA GLY A 93 -4.77 37.49 10.88
C GLY A 93 -3.88 38.66 11.35
N GLY A 94 -2.92 39.09 10.54
CA GLY A 94 -2.00 40.20 10.82
C GLY A 94 -2.46 41.58 10.34
N VAL A 95 -3.69 41.71 9.83
CA VAL A 95 -4.27 43.00 9.42
C VAL A 95 -5.18 43.51 10.54
N GLN A 96 -4.57 44.03 11.61
CA GLN A 96 -5.15 45.04 12.50
C GLN A 96 -4.06 46.03 12.93
#